data_AF-A0AAE0D795-F1
#
_entry.id   AF-A0AAE0D795-F1
#
_cell.length_a   1.000
_cell.length_b   1.000
_cell.length_c   1.000
_cell.angle_alpha   90.00
_cell.angle_beta   90.00
_cell.angle_gamma   90.00
#
_symmetry.space_group_name_H-M   'P 1'
#
loop_
_entity.id
_entity.type
_entity.pdbx_description
1 polymer ?
#
loop_
_entity_poly.entity_id
_entity_poly.type
_entity_poly.pdbx_seq_one_letter_code
_entity_poly.pdbx_strand_id
1 'polypeptide(L)'
;MLTRNAVDVSEALWNLALGHGNSDPFQRHYLGRNISADLWGVLRGQKPQQALMKQSCSIGHSISERRPTGLTAEQSALVATYPTIRELTKALRELPQGSKQYNQAKRARRNEKQRLRRELKQRIRDEWTDKQATNDIERQIHGIGFANPATDNTCRPQGTA
;
A
#
# COMPACT_ATOMS: atom_id res chain seq x y z
N MET A 1 -13.72 35.25 4.05
CA MET A 1 -14.29 34.17 4.88
C MET A 1 -14.81 33.08 3.96
N LEU A 2 -14.15 31.93 3.87
CA LEU A 2 -14.61 30.80 3.07
C LEU A 2 -15.12 29.73 4.04
N THR A 3 -16.44 29.62 4.17
CA THR A 3 -17.09 28.52 4.88
C THR A 3 -16.94 27.26 4.04
N ARG A 4 -15.99 26.42 4.44
CA ARG A 4 -15.82 25.07 3.92
C ARG A 4 -17.07 24.28 4.33
N ASN A 5 -18.00 24.08 3.40
CA ASN A 5 -19.12 23.16 3.55
C ASN A 5 -18.58 21.72 3.57
N ALA A 6 -17.91 21.33 4.65
CA ALA A 6 -17.85 19.93 5.02
C ALA A 6 -19.25 19.59 5.52
N VAL A 7 -19.89 18.60 4.91
CA VAL A 7 -21.13 18.02 5.45
C VAL A 7 -20.74 17.40 6.79
N ASP A 8 -20.89 18.19 7.87
CA ASP A 8 -20.73 17.75 9.24
C ASP A 8 -21.87 16.77 9.55
N VAL A 9 -21.62 15.49 9.26
CA VAL A 9 -22.48 14.42 9.78
C VAL A 9 -22.19 14.35 11.28
N SER A 10 -23.10 14.87 12.09
CA SER A 10 -22.97 14.83 13.54
C SER A 10 -22.87 13.38 14.04
N GLU A 11 -22.18 13.17 15.15
CA GLU A 11 -22.07 11.85 15.79
C GLU A 11 -23.46 11.24 16.06
N ALA A 12 -24.41 12.09 16.47
CA ALA A 12 -25.80 11.69 16.69
C ALA A 12 -26.48 11.15 15.41
N LEU A 13 -26.22 11.75 14.24
CA LEU A 13 -26.78 11.30 12.97
C LEU A 13 -26.19 9.95 12.53
N TRP A 14 -24.89 9.74 12.75
CA TRP A 14 -24.22 8.44 12.54
C TRP A 14 -24.79 7.35 13.44
N ASN A 15 -24.92 7.65 14.73
CA ASN A 15 -25.44 6.72 15.73
C ASN A 15 -26.89 6.34 15.38
N LEU A 16 -27.72 7.31 14.97
CA LEU A 16 -29.08 7.05 14.51
C LEU A 16 -29.12 6.14 13.28
N ALA A 17 -28.32 6.43 12.25
CA ALA A 17 -28.31 5.66 11.00
C ALA A 17 -27.88 4.19 11.20
N LEU A 18 -27.05 3.92 12.21
CA LEU A 18 -26.57 2.58 12.55
C LEU A 18 -27.37 1.92 13.69
N GLY A 19 -28.37 2.61 14.25
CA GLY A 19 -29.16 2.10 15.38
C GLY A 19 -28.37 1.98 16.69
N HIS A 20 -27.33 2.81 16.87
CA HIS A 20 -26.49 2.82 18.06
C HIS A 20 -26.94 3.88 19.07
N GLY A 21 -26.81 3.57 20.36
CA GLY A 21 -27.03 4.54 21.45
C GLY A 21 -25.86 5.49 21.68
N ASN A 22 -24.65 5.16 21.21
CA ASN A 22 -23.43 5.98 21.29
C ASN A 22 -22.39 5.52 20.24
N SER A 23 -21.27 6.23 20.11
CA SER A 23 -20.22 5.93 19.12
C SER A 23 -19.29 4.77 19.47
N ASP A 24 -19.36 4.24 20.70
CA ASP A 24 -18.40 3.27 21.23
C ASP A 24 -18.38 1.94 20.41
N PRO A 25 -19.54 1.36 20.00
CA PRO A 25 -19.59 0.23 19.07
C PRO A 25 -18.99 0.53 17.71
N PHE A 26 -19.23 1.73 17.18
CA PHE A 26 -18.69 2.18 15.89
C PHE A 26 -17.16 2.25 15.94
N GLN A 27 -16.62 2.89 16.98
CA GLN A 27 -15.19 3.02 17.20
C GLN A 27 -14.49 1.67 17.37
N ARG A 28 -15.07 0.75 18.16
CA ARG A 28 -14.45 -0.55 18.44
C ARG A 28 -14.55 -1.55 17.29
N HIS A 29 -15.65 -1.58 16.55
CA HIS A 29 -15.95 -2.68 15.63
C HIS A 29 -15.95 -2.30 14.14
N TYR A 30 -16.04 -1.01 13.82
CA TYR A 30 -16.21 -0.53 12.44
C TYR A 30 -15.10 0.42 11.98
N LEU A 31 -14.61 1.32 12.84
CA LEU A 31 -13.49 2.24 12.53
C LEU A 31 -12.16 1.53 12.24
N GLY A 32 -11.89 0.42 12.93
CA GLY A 32 -10.69 -0.40 12.71
C GLY A 32 -10.76 -1.32 11.48
N ARG A 33 -11.92 -1.44 10.83
CA ARG A 33 -12.08 -2.23 9.60
C ARG A 33 -11.93 -1.29 8.41
N ASN A 34 -11.02 -1.61 7.49
CA ASN A 34 -10.94 -0.92 6.21
C ASN A 34 -12.21 -1.18 5.40
N ILE A 35 -13.20 -0.30 5.51
CA ILE A 35 -14.41 -0.32 4.68
C ILE A 35 -14.03 0.28 3.33
N SER A 36 -13.70 -0.58 2.37
CA SER A 36 -13.34 -0.17 1.00
C SER A 36 -14.55 0.21 0.14
N ALA A 37 -15.76 0.19 0.70
CA ALA A 37 -17.02 0.51 0.03
C ALA A 37 -17.54 1.89 0.45
N ASP A 38 -18.07 2.65 -0.51
CA ASP A 38 -18.77 3.92 -0.24
C ASP A 38 -20.15 3.65 0.35
N LEU A 39 -20.20 3.46 1.66
CA LEU A 39 -21.42 3.18 2.42
C LEU A 39 -22.45 4.31 2.30
N TRP A 40 -22.00 5.57 2.23
CA TRP A 40 -22.89 6.72 2.14
C TRP A 40 -23.57 6.83 0.79
N GLY A 41 -22.84 6.55 -0.29
CA GLY A 41 -23.43 6.42 -1.62
C GLY A 41 -24.52 5.35 -1.62
N VAL A 42 -24.23 4.17 -1.06
CA VAL A 42 -25.18 3.06 -0.96
C VAL A 42 -26.42 3.44 -0.14
N LEU A 43 -26.25 4.00 1.06
CA LEU A 43 -27.36 4.38 1.94
C LEU A 43 -28.28 5.44 1.33
N ARG A 44 -27.73 6.37 0.54
CA ARG A 44 -28.51 7.42 -0.14
C ARG A 44 -29.06 7.01 -1.51
N GLY A 45 -28.85 5.76 -1.93
CA GLY A 45 -29.21 5.31 -3.29
C GLY A 45 -28.43 6.03 -4.41
N GLN A 46 -27.29 6.64 -4.08
CA GLN A 46 -26.40 7.31 -5.03
C GLN A 46 -25.41 6.30 -5.61
N LYS A 47 -24.89 6.60 -6.82
CA LYS A 47 -23.82 5.78 -7.41
C LYS A 47 -22.58 5.84 -6.50
N PRO A 48 -22.13 4.72 -5.89
CA PRO A 48 -21.06 4.75 -4.91
C PRO A 48 -19.72 5.10 -5.57
N GLN A 49 -18.93 5.97 -4.94
CA GLN A 49 -17.60 6.41 -5.41
C GLN A 49 -16.51 5.37 -5.08
N GLN A 50 -16.71 4.14 -5.56
CA GLN A 50 -15.85 2.98 -5.26
C GLN A 50 -14.38 3.20 -5.67
N ALA A 51 -14.15 3.90 -6.78
CA ALA A 51 -12.78 4.16 -7.25
C ALA A 51 -12.01 5.07 -6.28
N LEU A 52 -12.67 6.10 -5.75
CA LEU A 52 -12.11 7.01 -4.74
C LEU A 52 -11.85 6.25 -3.44
N MET A 53 -12.84 5.50 -2.94
CA MET A 53 -12.68 4.72 -1.70
C MET A 53 -11.53 3.73 -1.81
N LYS A 54 -11.46 2.97 -2.90
CA LYS A 54 -10.34 2.04 -3.14
C LYS A 54 -9.00 2.77 -3.09
N GLN A 55 -8.80 3.86 -3.82
CA GLN A 55 -7.51 4.56 -3.80
C GLN A 55 -7.19 5.23 -2.46
N SER A 56 -8.18 5.78 -1.76
CA SER A 56 -7.97 6.41 -0.44
C SER A 56 -7.59 5.41 0.66
N CYS A 57 -7.98 4.14 0.51
CA CYS A 57 -7.68 3.10 1.50
C CYS A 57 -6.28 2.52 1.31
N SER A 58 -5.59 2.23 2.42
CA SER A 58 -4.28 1.57 2.41
C SER A 58 -4.28 0.22 1.67
N ILE A 59 -5.42 -0.48 1.65
CA ILE A 59 -5.60 -1.72 0.88
C ILE A 59 -5.50 -1.46 -0.61
N GLY A 60 -6.12 -0.39 -1.15
CA GLY A 60 -6.04 -0.07 -2.57
C GLY A 60 -4.64 0.29 -3.02
N HIS A 61 -3.91 1.08 -2.22
CA HIS A 61 -2.49 1.30 -2.46
C HIS A 61 -1.71 -0.02 -2.46
N SER A 62 -2.05 -0.95 -1.57
CA SER A 62 -1.31 -2.20 -1.45
C SER A 62 -1.49 -3.18 -2.62
N ILE A 63 -2.66 -3.15 -3.27
CA ILE A 63 -3.01 -3.96 -4.45
C ILE A 63 -2.77 -3.24 -5.77
N SER A 64 -2.34 -1.98 -5.75
CA SER A 64 -2.12 -1.18 -6.96
C SER A 64 -1.03 -1.77 -7.84
N GLU A 65 -1.31 -1.93 -9.13
CA GLU A 65 -0.32 -2.38 -10.14
C GLU A 65 0.83 -1.38 -10.31
N ARG A 66 0.58 -0.10 -10.00
CA ARG A 66 1.59 0.96 -10.04
C ARG A 66 2.58 0.87 -8.87
N ARG A 67 2.30 0.04 -7.85
CA ARG A 67 3.15 -0.11 -6.66
C ARG A 67 4.41 -0.89 -7.01
N PRO A 68 5.61 -0.39 -6.64
CA PRO A 68 6.85 -1.15 -6.82
C PRO A 68 6.81 -2.51 -6.09
N THR A 69 6.76 -3.59 -6.87
CA THR A 69 6.70 -4.96 -6.35
C THR A 69 8.08 -5.56 -6.10
N GLY A 70 9.12 -5.07 -6.77
CA GLY A 70 10.49 -5.57 -6.73
C GLY A 70 11.53 -4.46 -6.62
N LEU A 71 12.76 -4.85 -6.30
CA LEU A 71 13.94 -3.97 -6.39
C LEU A 71 14.51 -4.04 -7.80
N THR A 72 14.96 -2.91 -8.34
CA THR A 72 15.69 -2.90 -9.61
C THR A 72 17.06 -3.59 -9.46
N ALA A 73 17.69 -3.90 -10.59
CA ALA A 73 19.03 -4.49 -10.60
C ALA A 73 20.05 -3.55 -9.91
N GLU A 74 19.97 -2.25 -10.21
CA GLU A 74 20.81 -1.21 -9.61
C GLU A 74 20.62 -1.11 -8.10
N GLN A 75 19.37 -1.06 -7.62
CA GLN A 75 19.06 -1.05 -6.19
C GLN A 75 19.57 -2.31 -5.48
N SER A 76 19.47 -3.47 -6.14
CA SER A 76 19.99 -4.72 -5.62
C SER A 76 21.53 -4.75 -5.59
N ALA A 77 22.19 -4.08 -6.54
CA ALA A 77 23.64 -3.92 -6.57
C ALA A 77 24.13 -2.99 -5.45
N LEU A 78 23.42 -1.90 -5.15
CA LEU A 78 23.73 -1.00 -4.04
C LEU A 78 23.79 -1.74 -2.69
N VAL A 79 22.92 -2.73 -2.48
CA VAL A 79 22.94 -3.57 -1.26
C VAL A 79 24.27 -4.32 -1.11
N ALA A 80 24.93 -4.70 -2.21
CA ALA A 80 26.21 -5.39 -2.16
C ALA A 80 27.38 -4.49 -1.72
N THR A 81 27.24 -3.17 -1.85
CA THR A 81 28.25 -2.18 -1.49
C THR A 81 28.27 -1.86 0.02
N TYR A 82 27.24 -2.28 0.78
CA TYR A 82 27.13 -1.98 2.21
C TYR A 82 28.35 -2.49 3.01
N PRO A 83 28.82 -1.73 4.01
CA PRO A 83 30.04 -2.06 4.76
C PRO A 83 29.94 -3.43 5.45
N THR A 84 28.81 -3.73 6.07
CA THR A 84 28.55 -5.04 6.72
C THR A 84 28.67 -6.22 5.76
N ILE A 85 28.20 -6.06 4.51
CA ILE A 85 28.33 -7.09 3.47
C ILE A 85 29.78 -7.23 3.00
N ARG A 86 30.51 -6.12 2.89
CA ARG A 86 31.93 -6.12 2.52
C ARG A 86 32.78 -6.81 3.59
N GLU A 87 32.56 -6.53 4.86
CA GLU A 87 33.22 -7.16 6.01
C GLU A 87 32.98 -8.67 6.03
N LEU A 88 31.72 -9.10 5.91
CA LEU A 88 31.37 -10.52 5.85
C LEU A 88 31.96 -11.21 4.61
N THR A 89 32.12 -10.49 3.50
CA THR A 89 32.77 -11.01 2.29
C THR A 89 34.28 -11.14 2.49
N LYS A 90 34.92 -10.21 3.21
CA LYS A 90 36.33 -10.31 3.58
C LYS A 90 36.57 -11.49 4.52
N ALA A 91 35.78 -11.62 5.59
CA ALA A 91 35.85 -12.74 6.53
C ALA A 91 35.72 -14.10 5.83
N LEU A 92 34.86 -14.20 4.81
CA LEU A 92 34.72 -15.43 4.02
C LEU A 92 35.94 -15.78 3.16
N ARG A 93 36.77 -14.80 2.77
CA ARG A 93 38.02 -15.06 2.03
C ARG A 93 39.13 -15.55 2.95
N GLU A 94 39.10 -15.13 4.21
CA GLU A 94 40.13 -15.47 5.21
C GLU A 94 39.85 -16.83 5.88
N LEU A 95 38.59 -17.22 5.97
CA LEU A 95 38.19 -18.47 6.63
C LEU A 95 38.37 -19.70 5.71
N PRO A 96 38.89 -20.82 6.24
CA PRO A 96 39.01 -22.05 5.47
C PRO A 96 37.64 -22.60 5.08
N GLN A 97 37.50 -22.97 3.81
CA GLN A 97 36.28 -23.49 3.24
C GLN A 97 35.84 -24.77 3.98
N GLY A 98 34.56 -24.82 4.37
CA GLY A 98 34.00 -25.96 5.11
C GLY A 98 34.10 -25.87 6.63
N SER A 99 34.86 -24.92 7.17
CA SER A 99 34.87 -24.67 8.62
C SER A 99 33.50 -24.20 9.14
N LYS A 100 33.22 -24.47 10.42
CA LYS A 100 31.99 -24.02 11.08
C LYS A 100 31.85 -22.50 11.02
N GLN A 101 32.94 -21.78 11.23
CA GLN A 101 33.01 -20.32 11.14
C GLN A 101 32.73 -19.82 9.71
N TYR A 102 33.27 -20.47 8.68
CA TYR A 102 32.98 -20.15 7.28
C TYR A 102 31.48 -20.28 6.96
N ASN A 103 30.86 -21.38 7.40
CA ASN A 103 29.42 -21.60 7.19
C ASN A 103 28.56 -20.58 7.95
N GLN A 104 28.97 -20.20 9.16
CA GLN A 104 28.32 -19.14 9.94
C GLN A 104 28.42 -17.78 9.25
N ALA A 105 29.61 -17.37 8.79
CA ALA A 105 29.82 -16.13 8.06
C ALA A 105 29.03 -16.10 6.73
N LYS A 106 28.95 -17.24 6.03
CA LYS A 106 28.15 -17.38 4.80
C LYS A 106 26.66 -17.18 5.07
N ARG A 107 26.15 -17.77 6.16
CA ARG A 107 24.76 -17.60 6.60
C ARG A 107 24.49 -16.16 7.04
N ALA A 108 25.38 -15.56 7.82
CA ALA A 108 25.29 -14.17 8.26
C ALA A 108 25.21 -13.22 7.04
N ARG A 109 26.09 -13.38 6.06
CA ARG A 109 26.07 -12.57 4.82
C ARG A 109 24.75 -12.70 4.07
N ARG A 110 24.21 -13.92 3.95
CA ARG A 110 22.92 -14.16 3.28
C ARG A 110 21.78 -13.47 4.03
N ASN A 111 21.72 -13.64 5.34
CA ASN A 111 20.68 -13.04 6.18
C ASN A 111 20.74 -11.51 6.13
N GLU A 112 21.94 -10.93 6.25
CA GLU A 112 22.12 -9.48 6.22
C GLU A 112 21.75 -8.91 4.85
N LYS A 113 22.15 -9.56 3.75
CA LYS A 113 21.72 -9.17 2.41
C LYS A 113 20.20 -9.21 2.26
N GLN A 114 19.55 -10.22 2.83
CA GLN A 114 18.09 -10.33 2.80
C GLN A 114 17.40 -9.25 3.64
N ARG A 115 17.94 -8.95 4.82
CA ARG A 115 17.46 -7.88 5.70
C ARG A 115 17.53 -6.52 5.00
N LEU A 116 18.71 -6.15 4.47
CA LEU A 116 18.91 -4.88 3.76
C LEU A 116 17.98 -4.76 2.54
N ARG A 117 17.77 -5.85 1.79
CA ARG A 117 16.80 -5.86 0.68
C ARG A 117 15.37 -5.62 1.15
N ARG A 118 14.97 -6.19 2.30
CA ARG A 118 13.63 -5.97 2.87
C ARG A 118 13.45 -4.52 3.32
N GLU A 119 14.44 -3.98 4.02
CA GLU A 119 14.43 -2.57 4.47
C GLU A 119 14.37 -1.61 3.29
N LEU A 120 15.21 -1.80 2.27
CA LEU A 120 15.20 -0.97 1.06
C LEU A 120 13.87 -1.06 0.32
N LYS A 121 13.31 -2.27 0.18
CA LYS A 121 12.01 -2.48 -0.45
C LYS A 121 10.89 -1.78 0.32
N GLN A 122 10.95 -1.80 1.65
CA GLN A 122 9.96 -1.14 2.49
C GLN A 122 10.04 0.38 2.32
N ARG A 123 11.24 0.96 2.40
CA ARG A 123 11.45 2.40 2.16
C ARG A 123 10.91 2.87 0.82
N ILE A 124 11.20 2.14 -0.27
CA ILE A 124 10.69 2.48 -1.60
C ILE A 124 9.16 2.42 -1.65
N ARG A 125 8.55 1.44 -0.97
CA ARG A 125 7.09 1.32 -0.91
C ARG A 125 6.45 2.44 -0.10
N ASP A 126 7.07 2.83 0.99
CA ASP A 126 6.57 3.91 1.86
C ASP A 126 6.67 5.24 1.10
N GLU A 127 7.84 5.55 0.54
CA GLU A 127 8.06 6.75 -0.28
C GLU A 127 7.12 6.80 -1.50
N TRP A 128 6.88 5.66 -2.14
CA TRP A 128 5.90 5.59 -3.22
C TRP A 128 4.47 5.87 -2.72
N THR A 129 4.08 5.30 -1.57
CA THR A 129 2.75 5.49 -0.99
C THR A 129 2.51 6.96 -0.66
N ASP A 130 3.50 7.63 -0.10
CA ASP A 130 3.45 9.06 0.22
C ASP A 130 3.29 9.91 -1.05
N LYS A 131 4.09 9.61 -2.10
CA LYS A 131 4.02 10.33 -3.38
C LYS A 131 2.72 10.05 -4.15
N GLN A 132 2.17 8.84 -4.06
CA GLN A 132 0.92 8.51 -4.76
C GLN A 132 -0.25 9.33 -4.28
N ALA A 133 -0.34 9.62 -2.98
CA ALA A 133 -1.40 10.44 -2.44
C ALA A 133 -1.45 11.83 -3.12
N THR A 134 -0.29 12.47 -3.30
CA THR A 134 -0.19 13.76 -4.00
C THR A 134 -0.56 13.63 -5.48
N ASN A 135 -0.02 12.62 -6.17
CA ASN A 135 -0.33 12.38 -7.59
C ASN A 135 -1.83 12.15 -7.82
N ASP A 136 -2.50 11.43 -6.92
CA ASP A 136 -3.92 11.14 -7.03
C ASP A 136 -4.79 12.40 -6.84
N ILE A 137 -4.41 13.29 -5.93
CA ILE A 137 -5.05 14.60 -5.76
C ILE A 137 -4.89 15.45 -7.02
N GLU A 138 -3.67 15.52 -7.57
CA GLU A 138 -3.38 16.28 -8.79
C GLU A 138 -4.19 15.74 -9.99
N ARG A 139 -4.25 14.42 -10.17
CA ARG A 139 -5.07 13.78 -11.22
C ARG A 139 -6.54 14.17 -11.08
N GLN A 140 -7.07 14.15 -9.86
CA GLN A 140 -8.46 14.54 -9.60
C GLN A 140 -8.72 16.02 -9.94
N ILE A 141 -7.79 16.92 -9.60
CA ILE A 141 -7.88 18.35 -9.95
C ILE A 141 -7.92 18.54 -11.47
N HIS A 142 -7.14 17.74 -12.21
CA HIS A 142 -7.13 17.74 -13.67
C HIS A 142 -8.30 16.97 -14.32
N GLY A 143 -9.25 16.45 -13.54
CA GLY A 143 -10.37 15.65 -14.05
C GLY A 143 -9.95 14.27 -14.58
N ILE A 144 -8.70 13.87 -14.36
CA ILE A 144 -8.18 12.55 -14.71
C ILE A 144 -8.63 11.59 -13.59
N GLY A 145 -9.56 10.70 -13.93
CA GLY A 145 -10.10 9.74 -12.97
C GLY A 145 -9.05 8.82 -12.34
N PHE A 146 -9.46 8.17 -11.26
CA PHE A 146 -8.66 7.23 -10.47
C PHE A 146 -8.20 5.99 -11.27
N ALA A 147 -9.07 5.46 -12.13
CA ALA A 147 -8.75 4.37 -13.04
C ALA A 147 -7.82 4.81 -14.19
N ASN A 148 -7.02 3.90 -14.74
CA ASN A 148 -6.62 4.03 -16.14
C ASN A 148 -7.90 3.94 -16.99
N PRO A 149 -8.05 4.71 -18.08
CA PRO A 149 -9.14 4.42 -19.02
C PRO A 149 -8.96 2.95 -19.39
N ALA A 150 -9.95 2.13 -19.02
CA ALA A 150 -9.99 0.78 -19.52
C ALA A 150 -9.84 0.91 -21.04
N THR A 151 -8.90 0.18 -21.63
CA THR A 151 -9.05 -0.19 -23.02
C THR A 151 -10.30 -1.06 -23.08
N ASP A 152 -11.46 -0.41 -23.13
CA ASP A 152 -12.68 -1.01 -23.62
C ASP A 152 -12.32 -1.62 -24.96
N ASN A 153 -12.39 -2.96 -25.03
CA ASN A 153 -12.70 -3.77 -26.20
C ASN A 153 -12.23 -5.21 -25.98
N THR A 154 -12.87 -5.92 -25.06
CA THR A 154 -13.20 -7.34 -25.30
C THR A 154 -14.53 -7.63 -24.65
N CYS A 155 -15.61 -7.33 -25.39
CA CYS A 155 -16.89 -8.02 -25.20
C CYS A 155 -16.63 -9.52 -25.21
N ARG A 156 -16.80 -10.18 -24.08
CA ARG A 156 -16.95 -11.63 -24.02
C ARG A 156 -18.45 -11.90 -23.97
N PRO A 157 -19.07 -12.56 -24.96
CA PRO A 157 -20.49 -12.82 -24.93
C PRO A 157 -20.80 -13.71 -23.72
N GLN A 158 -21.75 -13.29 -22.89
CA GLN A 158 -22.28 -14.12 -21.83
C GLN A 158 -23.11 -15.23 -22.47
N GLY A 159 -22.77 -16.49 -22.16
CA GLY A 159 -23.55 -17.64 -22.56
C GLY A 159 -24.95 -17.56 -21.95
N THR A 160 -25.95 -17.76 -22.81
CA THR A 160 -27.35 -17.90 -22.41
C THR A 160 -27.54 -19.20 -21.61
N ALA A 161 -28.29 -19.09 -20.51
CA ALA A 161 -28.82 -20.25 -19.77
C ALA A 161 -29.97 -20.91 -20.54
#